data_AF-A0A7X7WFL2-F1
#
_entry.id   AF-A0A7X7WFL2-F1
#
_cell.length_a   1.000
_cell.length_b   1.000
_cell.length_c   1.000
_cell.angle_alpha   90.00
_cell.angle_beta   90.00
_cell.angle_gamma   90.00
#
_symmetry.space_group_name_H-M   'P 1'
#
loop_
_entity.id
_entity.type
_entity.pdbx_description
1 polymer ?
#
loop_
_entity_poly.entity_id
_entity_poly.type
_entity_poly.pdbx_seq_one_letter_code
_entity_poly.pdbx_strand_id
1 'polypeptide(L)'
;MIIFFCAVSYSFAQRALEQIDFSSALSVPIPSSAQIDDDFSADLPKDPPPPSVDIVRPDESESFSLSSLSKSKNGSVPYLSIVLEEAKKQNFDPEMVLAVIKKESSFNPKAKSSVGAMGLMQLMPDTAKWLGLKDTSKLFDPATNIKYGIKYLRYLFSEFSETDFSSLDKSDIENQSIKKSIAAYNCGPGNVRKYDKEPHNGIPPFKETKSYVKLVSQYFIEFEEMGLSNK
;
A
#
# COMPACT_ATOMS: atom_id res chain seq x y z
N MET A 1 34.01 -17.89 -64.98
CA MET A 1 33.29 -16.76 -65.57
C MET A 1 32.44 -16.14 -64.46
N ILE A 2 32.79 -14.90 -64.05
CA ILE A 2 31.89 -13.87 -63.46
C ILE A 2 31.40 -14.16 -62.00
N ILE A 3 31.56 -13.33 -60.96
CA ILE A 3 32.01 -11.93 -60.78
C ILE A 3 32.48 -11.75 -59.31
N PHE A 4 33.59 -11.03 -59.16
CA PHE A 4 34.09 -10.35 -57.97
C PHE A 4 33.24 -9.09 -57.72
N PHE A 5 32.77 -8.77 -56.51
CA PHE A 5 32.67 -7.37 -56.02
C PHE A 5 32.27 -7.31 -54.53
N CYS A 6 32.75 -6.26 -53.87
CA CYS A 6 32.49 -5.80 -52.50
C CYS A 6 33.33 -6.40 -51.36
N ALA A 7 34.62 -6.07 -51.39
CA ALA A 7 35.44 -5.93 -50.19
C ALA A 7 36.09 -4.54 -50.15
N VAL A 8 35.28 -3.49 -49.93
CA VAL A 8 35.76 -2.17 -49.44
C VAL A 8 34.60 -1.52 -48.69
N SER A 9 34.63 -1.60 -47.36
CA SER A 9 33.99 -0.67 -46.40
C SER A 9 34.18 -1.23 -44.98
N TYR A 10 35.42 -1.50 -44.60
CA TYR A 10 35.78 -1.89 -43.24
C TYR A 10 37.10 -1.21 -42.84
N SER A 11 37.19 0.10 -43.10
CA SER A 11 38.30 0.91 -42.61
C SER A 11 37.91 2.37 -42.70
N PHE A 12 37.11 2.85 -41.74
CA PHE A 12 37.07 4.28 -41.37
C PHE A 12 36.33 4.57 -40.04
N ALA A 13 35.71 3.60 -39.38
CA ALA A 13 34.94 3.80 -38.15
C ALA A 13 35.61 3.24 -36.87
N GLN A 14 36.94 3.35 -36.74
CA GLN A 14 37.65 3.06 -35.49
C GLN A 14 38.77 4.07 -35.18
N ARG A 15 38.50 5.37 -35.32
CA ARG A 15 39.50 6.40 -34.99
C ARG A 15 38.96 7.69 -34.38
N ALA A 16 37.89 7.62 -33.59
CA ALA A 16 37.37 8.78 -32.88
C ALA A 16 36.60 8.45 -31.58
N LEU A 17 37.06 7.46 -30.80
CA LEU A 17 36.49 7.16 -29.47
C LEU A 17 37.57 6.79 -28.44
N GLU A 18 38.68 7.51 -28.44
CA GLU A 18 39.52 7.70 -27.25
C GLU A 18 39.80 9.19 -27.18
N GLN A 19 39.75 9.78 -25.98
CA GLN A 19 39.77 11.23 -25.65
C GLN A 19 38.37 11.85 -25.43
N ILE A 20 37.62 11.34 -24.46
CA ILE A 20 36.75 12.20 -23.64
C ILE A 20 37.18 12.00 -22.19
N ASP A 21 37.94 12.96 -21.71
CA ASP A 21 38.32 13.11 -20.30
C ASP A 21 37.06 13.48 -19.49
N PHE A 22 36.62 12.57 -18.63
CA PHE A 22 35.43 12.74 -17.78
C PHE A 22 35.78 13.34 -16.41
N SER A 23 36.84 14.16 -16.32
CA SER A 23 37.24 14.84 -15.10
C SER A 23 37.04 16.36 -15.18
N SER A 24 35.87 16.83 -15.63
CA SER A 24 35.46 18.24 -15.48
C SER A 24 34.06 18.48 -16.06
N ALA A 25 33.00 18.19 -15.29
CA ALA A 25 31.67 18.69 -15.61
C ALA A 25 30.84 18.89 -14.32
N LEU A 26 30.88 20.14 -13.84
CA LEU A 26 29.80 20.90 -13.19
C LEU A 26 28.85 20.13 -12.25
N SER A 27 29.12 20.33 -10.96
CA SER A 27 28.19 20.18 -9.85
C SER A 27 26.87 20.93 -10.11
N VAL A 28 25.84 20.23 -10.54
CA VAL A 28 24.45 20.68 -10.39
C VAL A 28 24.03 20.39 -8.95
N PRO A 29 23.58 21.39 -8.17
CA PRO A 29 23.07 21.13 -6.84
C PRO A 29 21.79 20.32 -6.95
N ILE A 30 21.83 19.07 -6.47
CA ILE A 30 20.64 18.28 -6.17
C ILE A 30 19.86 19.08 -5.12
N PRO A 31 18.59 19.45 -5.36
CA PRO A 31 17.78 20.06 -4.31
C PRO A 31 17.69 19.08 -3.14
N SER A 32 18.29 19.50 -2.03
CA SER A 32 18.26 18.85 -0.73
C SER A 32 16.82 18.47 -0.38
N SER A 33 16.63 17.17 -0.18
CA SER A 33 15.48 16.51 0.44
C SER A 33 14.60 17.45 1.26
N ALA A 34 13.35 17.62 0.82
CA ALA A 34 12.28 18.00 1.72
C ALA A 34 12.33 17.04 2.92
N GLN A 35 12.35 17.61 4.12
CA GLN A 35 12.58 16.90 5.37
C GLN A 35 11.53 15.80 5.52
N ILE A 36 11.95 14.57 5.26
CA ILE A 36 11.29 13.39 5.79
C ILE A 36 11.76 13.36 7.23
N ASP A 37 10.83 13.58 8.16
CA ASP A 37 11.14 13.55 9.59
C ASP A 37 11.83 12.21 9.91
N ASP A 38 13.11 12.29 10.29
CA ASP A 38 14.02 11.19 10.63
C ASP A 38 13.63 10.45 11.96
N ASP A 39 12.34 10.19 12.19
CA ASP A 39 11.85 9.42 13.35
C ASP A 39 11.73 7.91 13.06
N PHE A 40 12.13 7.47 11.86
CA PHE A 40 12.21 6.05 11.51
C PHE A 40 13.67 5.54 11.59
N SER A 41 14.38 5.92 12.65
CA SER A 41 15.75 5.48 12.88
C SER A 41 15.79 4.07 13.48
N ALA A 42 16.23 3.12 12.65
CA ALA A 42 16.97 1.89 12.92
C ALA A 42 17.08 1.42 14.39
N ASP A 43 15.98 0.95 14.98
CA ASP A 43 15.97 -0.04 16.09
C ASP A 43 14.57 -0.63 16.30
N LEU A 44 13.87 -0.95 15.21
CA LEU A 44 12.52 -1.52 15.32
C LEU A 44 12.61 -2.99 15.77
N PRO A 45 11.99 -3.37 16.91
CA PRO A 45 11.93 -4.76 17.34
C PRO A 45 11.13 -5.61 16.33
N LYS A 46 11.28 -6.95 16.44
CA LYS A 46 10.59 -7.99 15.64
C LYS A 46 9.21 -7.53 15.13
N ASP A 47 8.91 -7.80 13.85
CA ASP A 47 7.68 -7.40 13.16
C ASP A 47 6.47 -7.35 14.11
N PRO A 48 5.70 -6.25 14.14
CA PRO A 48 4.49 -6.20 14.92
C PRO A 48 3.51 -7.27 14.43
N PRO A 49 2.67 -7.84 15.31
CA PRO A 49 1.66 -8.81 14.89
C PRO A 49 0.73 -8.15 13.86
N PRO A 50 0.31 -8.88 12.81
CA PRO A 50 -0.70 -8.34 11.92
C PRO A 50 -2.01 -8.09 12.69
N PRO A 51 -2.84 -7.12 12.25
CA PRO A 51 -4.26 -7.08 12.59
C PRO A 51 -4.85 -8.48 12.38
N SER A 52 -5.09 -9.19 13.49
CA SER A 52 -5.49 -10.59 13.45
C SER A 52 -7.01 -10.68 13.29
N VAL A 53 -7.48 -11.43 12.29
CA VAL A 53 -8.88 -11.46 11.86
C VAL A 53 -9.56 -12.75 12.30
N ASP A 54 -10.00 -12.78 13.56
CA ASP A 54 -11.18 -13.58 13.93
C ASP A 54 -12.36 -12.62 14.03
N ILE A 55 -12.90 -12.23 12.88
CA ILE A 55 -14.20 -11.57 12.82
C ILE A 55 -15.20 -12.66 12.48
N VAL A 56 -16.01 -13.01 13.48
CA VAL A 56 -17.30 -13.67 13.25
C VAL A 56 -18.00 -12.88 12.16
N ARG A 57 -18.09 -13.48 10.98
CA ARG A 57 -18.81 -12.93 9.84
C ARG A 57 -20.22 -12.55 10.32
N PRO A 58 -20.65 -11.29 10.25
CA PRO A 58 -22.06 -11.06 9.98
C PRO A 58 -22.34 -11.81 8.66
N ASP A 59 -23.41 -12.59 8.66
CA ASP A 59 -23.97 -13.28 7.50
C ASP A 59 -23.65 -12.56 6.17
N GLU A 60 -23.20 -13.32 5.17
CA GLU A 60 -22.91 -12.84 3.81
C GLU A 60 -24.15 -12.21 3.12
N SER A 61 -25.29 -12.14 3.80
CA SER A 61 -26.55 -11.54 3.33
C SER A 61 -26.65 -10.02 3.43
N GLU A 62 -25.80 -9.32 4.21
CA GLU A 62 -25.79 -7.84 4.22
C GLU A 62 -24.60 -7.29 3.43
N SER A 63 -24.61 -7.55 2.12
CA SER A 63 -23.80 -6.77 1.19
C SER A 63 -24.30 -5.31 1.24
N PHE A 64 -23.64 -4.47 2.03
CA PHE A 64 -23.76 -3.03 1.84
C PHE A 64 -23.13 -2.71 0.49
N SER A 65 -23.97 -2.83 -0.54
CA SER A 65 -23.61 -2.69 -1.94
C SER A 65 -23.23 -1.25 -2.20
N LEU A 66 -22.02 -1.01 -2.66
CA LEU A 66 -21.58 0.33 -3.08
C LEU A 66 -22.43 0.85 -4.27
N SER A 67 -23.13 -0.03 -4.99
CA SER A 67 -24.16 0.36 -5.96
C SER A 67 -25.40 1.02 -5.33
N SER A 68 -25.67 0.78 -4.04
CA SER A 68 -26.70 1.49 -3.27
C SER A 68 -26.22 2.85 -2.75
N LEU A 69 -24.91 3.02 -2.55
CA LEU A 69 -24.29 4.32 -2.27
C LEU A 69 -24.25 5.20 -3.52
N SER A 70 -23.93 4.65 -4.69
CA SER A 70 -23.88 5.42 -5.94
C SER A 70 -25.26 5.78 -6.52
N LYS A 71 -26.32 5.00 -6.21
CA LYS A 71 -27.71 5.33 -6.60
C LYS A 71 -28.41 6.31 -5.66
N SER A 72 -27.89 6.53 -4.45
CA SER A 72 -28.43 7.52 -3.53
C SER A 72 -27.77 8.87 -3.79
N LYS A 73 -28.55 9.86 -4.25
CA LYS A 73 -28.12 11.27 -4.38
C LYS A 73 -27.59 11.91 -3.08
N ASN A 74 -27.51 11.15 -1.97
CA ASN A 74 -27.05 11.58 -0.64
C ASN A 74 -26.18 10.51 0.10
N GLY A 75 -25.70 9.45 -0.56
CA GLY A 75 -24.90 8.41 0.12
C GLY A 75 -23.46 8.84 0.39
N SER A 76 -23.20 9.54 1.50
CA SER A 76 -21.83 9.90 1.87
C SER A 76 -21.03 8.68 2.35
N VAL A 77 -19.79 8.55 1.86
CA VAL A 77 -18.87 7.53 2.36
C VAL A 77 -18.52 7.84 3.83
N PRO A 78 -18.73 6.90 4.78
CA PRO A 78 -18.44 7.14 6.18
C PRO A 78 -16.98 7.53 6.42
N TYR A 79 -16.76 8.50 7.30
CA TYR A 79 -15.43 9.00 7.69
C TYR A 79 -14.58 9.55 6.54
N LEU A 80 -15.16 9.80 5.36
CA LEU A 80 -14.43 10.28 4.18
C LEU A 80 -13.56 11.50 4.48
N SER A 81 -14.08 12.49 5.20
CA SER A 81 -13.32 13.70 5.54
C SER A 81 -12.08 13.38 6.39
N ILE A 82 -12.20 12.48 7.36
CA ILE A 82 -11.09 12.04 8.22
C ILE A 82 -10.06 11.27 7.40
N VAL A 83 -10.52 10.38 6.52
CA VAL A 83 -9.64 9.61 5.64
C VAL A 83 -8.88 10.53 4.70
N LEU A 84 -9.56 11.45 4.00
CA LEU A 84 -8.91 12.41 3.09
C LEU A 84 -7.87 13.27 3.83
N GLU A 85 -8.21 13.75 5.02
CA GLU A 85 -7.30 14.58 5.83
C GLU A 85 -6.05 13.81 6.27
N GLU A 86 -6.22 12.62 6.87
CA GLU A 86 -5.09 11.84 7.39
C GLU A 86 -4.26 11.20 6.27
N ALA A 87 -4.90 10.78 5.17
CA ALA A 87 -4.22 10.25 4.00
C ALA A 87 -3.34 11.32 3.34
N LYS A 88 -3.87 12.55 3.18
CA LYS A 88 -3.09 13.70 2.70
C LYS A 88 -1.90 14.02 3.60
N LYS A 89 -2.09 14.07 4.92
CA LYS A 89 -0.98 14.34 5.87
C LYS A 89 0.15 13.32 5.78
N GLN A 90 -0.16 12.10 5.37
CA GLN A 90 0.78 11.00 5.34
C GLN A 90 1.20 10.62 3.91
N ASN A 91 0.77 11.37 2.88
CA ASN A 91 1.03 11.06 1.46
C ASN A 91 0.67 9.61 1.12
N PHE A 92 -0.58 9.22 1.38
CA PHE A 92 -1.09 7.89 1.08
C PHE A 92 -2.43 8.00 0.34
N ASP A 93 -2.71 7.02 -0.49
CA ASP A 93 -3.95 6.95 -1.28
C ASP A 93 -5.20 6.74 -0.40
N PRO A 94 -6.18 7.67 -0.38
CA PRO A 94 -7.34 7.57 0.50
C PRO A 94 -8.32 6.45 0.10
N GLU A 95 -8.43 6.11 -1.18
CA GLU A 95 -9.27 5.03 -1.68
C GLU A 95 -8.79 3.67 -1.16
N MET A 96 -7.47 3.44 -1.10
CA MET A 96 -6.88 2.25 -0.49
C MET A 96 -7.18 2.18 1.02
N VAL A 97 -7.17 3.30 1.72
CA VAL A 97 -7.56 3.35 3.15
C VAL A 97 -9.03 2.96 3.32
N LEU A 98 -9.92 3.50 2.50
CA LEU A 98 -11.35 3.16 2.52
C LEU A 98 -11.57 1.67 2.21
N ALA A 99 -10.84 1.12 1.25
CA ALA A 99 -10.90 -0.30 0.89
C ALA A 99 -10.53 -1.21 2.08
N VAL A 100 -9.45 -0.85 2.80
CA VAL A 100 -9.03 -1.57 4.02
C VAL A 100 -10.07 -1.42 5.12
N ILE A 101 -10.57 -0.21 5.43
CA ILE A 101 -11.61 0.01 6.45
C ILE A 101 -12.87 -0.81 6.13
N LYS A 102 -13.29 -0.82 4.87
CA LYS A 102 -14.45 -1.58 4.41
C LYS A 102 -14.26 -3.06 4.69
N LYS A 103 -13.09 -3.61 4.34
CA LYS A 103 -12.77 -5.02 4.56
C LYS A 103 -12.64 -5.37 6.04
N GLU A 104 -12.06 -4.49 6.85
CA GLU A 104 -11.72 -4.76 8.24
C GLU A 104 -12.90 -4.64 9.19
N SER A 105 -13.69 -3.57 9.08
CA SER A 105 -14.76 -3.29 10.05
C SER A 105 -16.11 -3.01 9.42
N SER A 106 -16.20 -2.95 8.09
CA SER A 106 -17.35 -2.37 7.39
C SER A 106 -17.76 -1.01 7.97
N PHE A 107 -16.75 -0.17 8.26
CA PHE A 107 -16.91 1.16 8.87
C PHE A 107 -17.46 1.17 10.30
N ASN A 108 -17.36 0.08 11.06
CA ASN A 108 -17.72 0.06 12.48
C ASN A 108 -16.53 0.50 13.36
N PRO A 109 -16.55 1.70 13.97
CA PRO A 109 -15.42 2.20 14.77
C PRO A 109 -15.29 1.49 16.13
N LYS A 110 -16.31 0.74 16.55
CA LYS A 110 -16.32 -0.04 17.79
C LYS A 110 -15.99 -1.52 17.56
N ALA A 111 -15.64 -1.91 16.33
CA ALA A 111 -15.31 -3.30 16.00
C ALA A 111 -14.14 -3.79 16.86
N LYS A 112 -14.29 -4.99 17.41
CA LYS A 112 -13.24 -5.69 18.15
C LYS A 112 -13.25 -7.17 17.79
N SER A 113 -12.13 -7.71 17.30
CA SER A 113 -12.02 -9.14 16.97
C SER A 113 -11.81 -10.00 18.24
N SER A 114 -12.01 -11.31 18.15
CA SER A 114 -11.79 -12.22 19.29
C SER A 114 -10.33 -12.23 19.76
N VAL A 115 -9.41 -12.01 18.82
CA VAL A 115 -7.96 -11.95 19.02
C VAL A 115 -7.47 -10.55 19.40
N GLY A 116 -8.38 -9.56 19.47
CA GLY A 116 -8.10 -8.26 20.08
C GLY A 116 -7.77 -7.13 19.12
N ALA A 117 -7.97 -7.29 17.81
CA ALA A 117 -7.93 -6.20 16.85
C ALA A 117 -9.00 -5.14 17.15
N MET A 118 -8.73 -3.86 16.91
CA MET A 118 -9.58 -2.75 17.36
C MET A 118 -9.87 -1.71 16.27
N GLY A 119 -11.12 -1.24 16.23
CA GLY A 119 -11.55 -0.07 15.47
C GLY A 119 -11.70 -0.27 13.97
N LEU A 120 -11.70 0.83 13.22
CA LEU A 120 -12.03 0.88 11.79
C LEU A 120 -11.11 0.02 10.92
N MET A 121 -9.81 0.07 11.18
CA MET A 121 -8.76 -0.62 10.43
C MET A 121 -8.21 -1.83 11.20
N GLN A 122 -8.92 -2.26 12.26
CA GLN A 122 -8.64 -3.47 13.04
C GLN A 122 -7.19 -3.59 13.53
N LEU A 123 -6.57 -2.49 13.98
CA LEU A 123 -5.20 -2.54 14.49
C LEU A 123 -5.08 -3.39 15.76
N MET A 124 -4.01 -4.19 15.86
CA MET A 124 -3.62 -4.79 17.12
C MET A 124 -3.06 -3.70 18.07
N PRO A 125 -3.33 -3.80 19.38
CA PRO A 125 -2.74 -2.91 20.37
C PRO A 125 -1.20 -2.86 20.30
N ASP A 126 -0.54 -4.00 20.08
CA ASP A 126 0.92 -4.06 20.05
C ASP A 126 1.49 -3.40 18.78
N THR A 127 0.82 -3.53 17.64
CA THR A 127 1.16 -2.80 16.40
C THR A 127 1.01 -1.31 16.59
N ALA A 128 -0.08 -0.87 17.21
CA ALA A 128 -0.28 0.54 17.48
C ALA A 128 0.80 1.11 18.43
N LYS A 129 1.19 0.37 19.47
CA LYS A 129 2.30 0.76 20.36
C LYS A 129 3.62 0.83 19.62
N TRP A 130 3.91 -0.14 18.76
CA TRP A 130 5.11 -0.17 17.91
C TRP A 130 5.19 1.08 17.00
N LEU A 131 4.05 1.56 16.51
CA LEU A 131 3.92 2.81 15.75
C LEU A 131 3.96 4.09 16.62
N GLY A 132 4.15 3.96 17.93
CA GLY A 132 4.26 5.06 18.89
C GLY A 132 2.94 5.49 19.55
N LEU A 133 1.85 4.73 19.45
CA LEU A 133 0.62 5.01 20.21
C LEU A 133 0.79 4.62 21.68
N LYS A 134 0.79 5.60 22.57
CA LYS A 134 0.96 5.38 24.02
C LYS A 134 -0.26 4.74 24.69
N ASP A 135 -1.46 5.10 24.23
CA ASP A 135 -2.73 4.66 24.81
C ASP A 135 -3.59 3.98 23.74
N THR A 136 -3.59 2.65 23.73
CA THR A 136 -4.30 1.83 22.74
C THR A 136 -5.81 1.83 22.96
N SER A 137 -6.32 2.33 24.08
CA SER A 137 -7.78 2.48 24.26
C SER A 137 -8.38 3.45 23.24
N LYS A 138 -7.55 4.38 22.72
CA LYS A 138 -7.91 5.32 21.65
C LYS A 138 -8.08 4.69 20.28
N LEU A 139 -7.80 3.39 20.11
CA LEU A 139 -8.05 2.71 18.83
C LEU A 139 -9.53 2.62 18.45
N PHE A 140 -10.47 2.91 19.37
CA PHE A 140 -11.89 3.08 19.04
C PHE A 140 -12.26 4.50 18.59
N ASP A 141 -11.35 5.47 18.70
CA ASP A 141 -11.52 6.80 18.12
C ASP A 141 -11.20 6.74 16.61
N PRO A 142 -12.14 7.10 15.71
CA PRO A 142 -11.94 6.99 14.26
C PRO A 142 -10.68 7.69 13.75
N ALA A 143 -10.42 8.93 14.18
CA ALA A 143 -9.27 9.70 13.71
C ALA A 143 -7.95 9.06 14.14
N THR A 144 -7.86 8.63 15.40
CA THR A 144 -6.68 7.92 15.91
C THR A 144 -6.48 6.60 15.18
N ASN A 145 -7.53 5.80 15.01
CA ASN A 145 -7.43 4.50 14.35
C ASN A 145 -6.98 4.63 12.88
N ILE A 146 -7.60 5.55 12.14
CA ILE A 146 -7.24 5.85 10.73
C ILE A 146 -5.80 6.34 10.64
N LYS A 147 -5.41 7.29 11.48
CA LYS A 147 -4.04 7.83 11.49
C LYS A 147 -2.99 6.72 11.64
N TYR A 148 -3.14 5.85 12.64
CA TYR A 148 -2.19 4.77 12.88
C TYR A 148 -2.33 3.63 11.86
N GLY A 149 -3.50 3.41 11.29
CA GLY A 149 -3.71 2.43 10.23
C GLY A 149 -3.01 2.84 8.94
N ILE A 150 -3.06 4.12 8.58
CA ILE A 150 -2.30 4.69 7.46
C ILE A 150 -0.79 4.59 7.73
N LYS A 151 -0.34 4.89 8.95
CA LYS A 151 1.08 4.69 9.31
C LYS A 151 1.54 3.26 9.07
N TYR A 152 0.70 2.28 9.45
CA TYR A 152 1.02 0.88 9.22
C TYR A 152 1.02 0.51 7.73
N LEU A 153 0.02 0.96 6.96
CA LEU A 153 -0.02 0.76 5.52
C LEU A 153 1.22 1.35 4.83
N ARG A 154 1.63 2.57 5.19
CA ARG A 154 2.84 3.20 4.64
C ARG A 154 4.08 2.38 4.91
N TYR A 155 4.24 1.87 6.12
CA TYR A 155 5.35 0.99 6.46
C TYR A 155 5.38 -0.24 5.53
N LEU A 156 4.23 -0.91 5.35
CA LEU A 156 4.13 -2.10 4.51
C LEU A 156 4.35 -1.81 3.01
N PHE A 157 3.78 -0.72 2.50
CA PHE A 157 3.96 -0.32 1.11
C PHE A 157 5.42 0.09 0.85
N SER A 158 6.07 0.76 1.80
CA SER A 158 7.49 1.09 1.70
C SER A 158 8.39 -0.15 1.78
N GLU A 159 7.92 -1.23 2.43
CA GLU A 159 8.66 -2.49 2.52
C GLU A 159 8.54 -3.34 1.24
N PHE A 160 7.35 -3.41 0.65
CA PHE A 160 7.06 -4.36 -0.43
C PHE A 160 6.84 -3.74 -1.80
N SER A 161 6.73 -2.42 -1.92
CA SER A 161 6.46 -1.71 -3.17
C SER A 161 7.48 -0.63 -3.49
N GLU A 162 7.83 -0.54 -4.78
CA GLU A 162 8.64 0.53 -5.36
C GLU A 162 7.76 1.63 -6.00
N THR A 163 6.44 1.44 -6.01
CA THR A 163 5.47 2.36 -6.61
C THR A 163 5.15 3.48 -5.63
N ASP A 164 5.00 4.70 -6.14
CA ASP A 164 4.46 5.82 -5.38
C ASP A 164 3.02 5.49 -4.94
N PHE A 165 2.82 5.36 -3.63
CA PHE A 165 1.54 5.01 -3.02
C PHE A 165 0.76 6.23 -2.49
N SER A 166 1.20 7.44 -2.85
CA SER A 166 0.47 8.68 -2.56
C SER A 166 -0.74 8.87 -3.46
N SER A 167 -0.72 8.27 -4.65
CA SER A 167 -1.82 8.21 -5.60
C SER A 167 -1.72 6.92 -6.39
N LEU A 168 -2.61 5.96 -6.13
CA LEU A 168 -2.66 4.69 -6.85
C LEU A 168 -3.79 4.72 -7.88
N ASP A 169 -3.58 4.12 -9.04
CA ASP A 169 -4.63 3.91 -10.03
C ASP A 169 -5.11 2.46 -10.02
N LYS A 170 -6.33 2.21 -10.52
CA LYS A 170 -6.87 0.84 -10.62
C LYS A 170 -5.98 -0.13 -11.40
N SER A 171 -5.16 0.38 -12.32
CA SER A 171 -4.15 -0.42 -13.02
C SER A 171 -3.03 -0.93 -12.09
N ASP A 172 -2.71 -0.19 -11.03
CA ASP A 172 -1.65 -0.56 -10.08
C ASP A 172 -2.03 -1.74 -9.20
N ILE A 173 -3.33 -2.02 -9.05
CA ILE A 173 -3.81 -3.16 -8.29
C ILE A 173 -3.32 -4.50 -8.85
N GLU A 174 -3.00 -4.57 -10.15
CA GLU A 174 -2.44 -5.77 -10.74
C GLU A 174 -0.95 -5.97 -10.42
N ASN A 175 -0.26 -4.91 -9.96
CA ASN A 175 1.14 -4.96 -9.56
C ASN A 175 1.33 -5.89 -8.34
N GLN A 176 2.21 -6.88 -8.51
CA GLN A 176 2.48 -7.87 -7.47
C GLN A 176 2.99 -7.24 -6.17
N SER A 177 3.74 -6.14 -6.26
CA SER A 177 4.27 -5.42 -5.10
C SER A 177 3.16 -4.81 -4.24
N ILE A 178 2.12 -4.26 -4.86
CA ILE A 178 0.93 -3.73 -4.20
C ILE A 178 0.13 -4.87 -3.54
N LYS A 179 -0.07 -5.98 -4.26
CA LYS A 179 -0.73 -7.17 -3.71
C LYS A 179 0.00 -7.75 -2.48
N LYS A 180 1.35 -7.72 -2.47
CA LYS A 180 2.17 -8.09 -1.31
C LYS A 180 1.92 -7.18 -0.12
N SER A 181 1.89 -5.86 -0.31
CA SER A 181 1.59 -4.91 0.76
C SER A 181 0.21 -5.13 1.39
N ILE A 182 -0.80 -5.37 0.55
CA ILE A 182 -2.15 -5.71 1.01
C ILE A 182 -2.15 -7.04 1.77
N ALA A 183 -1.44 -8.06 1.28
CA ALA A 183 -1.30 -9.34 1.95
C ALA A 183 -0.58 -9.20 3.31
N ALA A 184 0.46 -8.37 3.38
CA ALA A 184 1.23 -8.12 4.58
C ALA A 184 0.40 -7.43 5.67
N TYR A 185 -0.59 -6.61 5.29
CA TYR A 185 -1.51 -6.02 6.25
C TYR A 185 -2.29 -7.13 6.98
N ASN A 186 -2.83 -8.11 6.25
CA ASN A 186 -3.62 -9.20 6.82
C ASN A 186 -2.79 -10.28 7.52
N CYS A 187 -1.71 -10.78 6.89
CA CYS A 187 -0.98 -11.94 7.40
C CYS A 187 0.37 -11.59 8.04
N GLY A 188 0.76 -10.33 8.01
CA GLY A 188 2.01 -9.83 8.57
C GLY A 188 3.17 -9.87 7.56
N PRO A 189 4.10 -8.90 7.64
CA PRO A 189 5.22 -8.78 6.70
C PRO A 189 6.15 -10.01 6.74
N GLY A 190 6.37 -10.61 7.91
CA GLY A 190 7.17 -11.83 8.04
C GLY A 190 6.61 -13.03 7.26
N ASN A 191 5.29 -13.17 7.15
CA ASN A 191 4.69 -14.20 6.31
C ASN A 191 4.89 -13.88 4.83
N VAL A 192 4.66 -12.64 4.40
CA VAL A 192 4.93 -12.23 3.02
C VAL A 192 6.38 -12.52 2.63
N ARG A 193 7.37 -12.10 3.44
CA ARG A 193 8.79 -12.41 3.20
C ARG A 193 9.08 -13.90 3.15
N LYS A 194 8.50 -14.67 4.07
CA LYS A 194 8.65 -16.14 4.09
C LYS A 194 8.16 -16.80 2.80
N TYR A 195 7.08 -16.28 2.24
CA TYR A 195 6.46 -16.80 1.02
C TYR A 195 6.86 -16.00 -0.24
N ASP A 196 7.85 -15.11 -0.17
CA ASP A 196 8.31 -14.31 -1.31
C ASP A 196 9.29 -15.05 -2.23
N LYS A 197 8.84 -16.24 -2.66
CA LYS A 197 9.51 -17.12 -3.62
C LYS A 197 8.44 -17.88 -4.39
N GLU A 198 8.81 -18.38 -5.57
CA GLU A 198 7.95 -19.31 -6.31
C GLU A 198 7.55 -20.51 -5.41
N PRO A 199 6.28 -20.97 -5.47
CA PRO A 199 5.21 -20.56 -6.37
C PRO A 199 4.30 -19.43 -5.84
N HIS A 200 4.64 -18.80 -4.71
CA HIS A 200 3.72 -17.94 -3.97
C HIS A 200 3.95 -16.45 -4.20
N ASN A 201 5.19 -16.07 -4.51
CA ASN A 201 5.57 -14.70 -4.91
C ASN A 201 5.06 -13.63 -3.91
N GLY A 202 5.10 -13.96 -2.62
CA GLY A 202 4.77 -13.08 -1.50
C GLY A 202 3.31 -13.13 -1.04
N ILE A 203 2.45 -13.92 -1.70
CA ILE A 203 1.07 -14.14 -1.23
C ILE A 203 0.97 -15.57 -0.69
N PRO A 204 0.96 -15.77 0.64
CA PRO A 204 0.92 -17.11 1.23
C PRO A 204 -0.30 -17.92 0.77
N PRO A 205 -0.22 -19.27 0.79
CA PRO A 205 -1.34 -20.13 0.41
C PRO A 205 -2.49 -20.16 1.45
N PHE A 206 -2.66 -19.10 2.25
CA PHE A 206 -3.72 -18.97 3.23
C PHE A 206 -5.01 -18.53 2.53
N LYS A 207 -6.09 -19.30 2.71
CA LYS A 207 -7.39 -19.02 2.07
C LYS A 207 -7.87 -17.62 2.40
N GLU A 208 -7.75 -17.22 3.66
CA GLU A 208 -8.14 -15.91 4.16
C GLU A 208 -7.36 -14.77 3.49
N THR A 209 -6.03 -14.85 3.47
CA THR A 209 -5.19 -13.79 2.88
C THR A 209 -5.46 -13.61 1.39
N LYS A 210 -5.65 -14.69 0.63
CA LYS A 210 -6.04 -14.58 -0.80
C LYS A 210 -7.39 -13.89 -0.97
N SER A 211 -8.37 -14.24 -0.13
CA SER A 211 -9.68 -13.59 -0.13
C SER A 211 -9.58 -12.12 0.29
N TYR A 212 -8.71 -11.80 1.26
CA TYR A 212 -8.47 -10.44 1.73
C TYR A 212 -7.89 -9.56 0.60
N VAL A 213 -6.82 -10.01 -0.05
CA VAL A 213 -6.21 -9.30 -1.19
C VAL A 213 -7.25 -9.06 -2.27
N LYS A 214 -7.99 -10.10 -2.68
CA LYS A 214 -9.06 -9.97 -3.70
C LYS A 214 -10.10 -8.92 -3.33
N LEU A 215 -10.61 -8.94 -2.10
CA LEU A 215 -11.68 -8.05 -1.68
C LEU A 215 -11.20 -6.60 -1.52
N VAL A 216 -10.02 -6.38 -0.95
CA VAL A 216 -9.43 -5.02 -0.85
C VAL A 216 -9.16 -4.45 -2.24
N SER A 217 -8.61 -5.25 -3.16
CA SER A 217 -8.44 -4.86 -4.57
C SER A 217 -9.75 -4.46 -5.23
N GLN A 218 -10.83 -5.20 -4.99
CA GLN A 218 -12.17 -4.86 -5.52
C GLN A 218 -12.70 -3.56 -4.94
N TYR A 219 -12.68 -3.41 -3.60
CA TYR A 219 -13.15 -2.18 -2.96
C TYR A 219 -12.34 -0.95 -3.35
N PHE A 220 -11.04 -1.10 -3.56
CA PHE A 220 -10.19 -0.02 -4.06
C PHE A 220 -10.69 0.49 -5.42
N ILE A 221 -10.90 -0.42 -6.38
CA ILE A 221 -11.40 -0.06 -7.72
C ILE A 221 -12.76 0.65 -7.59
N GLU A 222 -13.64 0.14 -6.74
CA GLU A 222 -14.95 0.76 -6.52
C GLU A 222 -14.84 2.19 -5.95
N PHE A 223 -13.93 2.44 -5.01
CA PHE A 223 -13.71 3.79 -4.46
C PHE A 223 -12.97 4.73 -5.43
N GLU A 224 -12.05 4.21 -6.23
CA GLU A 224 -11.37 4.96 -7.30
C GLU A 224 -12.38 5.45 -8.35
N GLU A 225 -13.28 4.57 -8.78
CA GLU A 225 -14.33 4.90 -9.75
C GLU A 225 -15.38 5.90 -9.23
N MET A 226 -15.46 6.09 -7.90
CA MET A 226 -16.29 7.13 -7.29
C MET A 226 -15.65 8.52 -7.35
N GLY A 227 -14.35 8.64 -7.65
CA GLY A 227 -13.65 9.93 -7.77
C GLY A 227 -13.65 10.75 -6.49
N LEU A 228 -13.37 10.11 -5.34
CA LEU A 228 -13.50 10.72 -4.02
C LEU A 228 -12.37 11.71 -3.70
N SER A 229 -11.14 11.34 -4.04
CA SER A 229 -10.06 12.29 -4.22
C SER A 229 -10.15 12.86 -5.63
N ASN A 230 -10.45 14.16 -5.76
CA ASN A 230 -10.28 14.82 -7.05
C ASN A 230 -8.77 14.85 -7.34
N LYS A 231 -8.27 13.80 -8.01
CA LYS A 231 -6.87 13.66 -8.44
C LYS A 231 -6.50 14.75 -9.46
#